data_AF-A0A0G1UJI5-F1
#
_entry.id   AF-A0A0G1UJI5-F1
#
_cell.length_a   1.000
_cell.length_b   1.000
_cell.length_c   1.000
_cell.angle_alpha   90.00
_cell.angle_beta   90.00
_cell.angle_gamma   90.00
#
_symmetry.space_group_name_H-M   'P 1'
#
loop_
_entity.id
_entity.type
_entity.pdbx_description
1 polymer ?
#
loop_
_entity_poly.entity_id
_entity_poly.type
_entity_poly.pdbx_seq_one_letter_code
_entity_poly.pdbx_strand_id
1 'polypeptide(L)'
;MNKPQKGHMHLMSQAIREIADIFAGLGFSVADGPEMEDEWHNFDALNIPKDHPARDMQDTFWLKGKERLLLRTHTSSVQIRYMEEKLKKGIKPPYRIIVPGKVFRNEATDATHEAQFYQVDGLAVDKNVSLAELKGTLLYFFRKFFNDEKIDVRFRASFFSFTEPSVEIVMKYKDKWLEMGGAGLVHPKVFEAVGLSPKKYRGFAFGCSIDRLLMLRHGVPDIRMFYNGDLRVVNQF
;
A
#
# COMPACT_ATOMS: atom_id res chain seq x y z
N MET A 1 43.78 13.77 10.99
CA MET A 1 42.92 13.49 9.81
C MET A 1 41.52 13.20 10.33
N ASN A 2 40.51 13.97 9.91
CA ASN A 2 39.12 13.68 10.28
C ASN A 2 38.73 12.32 9.69
N LYS A 3 38.22 11.40 10.52
CA LYS A 3 37.60 10.17 10.02
C LYS A 3 36.46 10.58 9.06
N PRO A 4 36.35 9.96 7.87
CA PRO A 4 35.21 10.22 7.01
C PRO A 4 33.93 9.85 7.76
N GLN A 5 32.95 10.75 7.77
CA GLN A 5 31.65 10.46 8.36
C GLN A 5 30.99 9.34 7.56
N LYS A 6 30.47 8.32 8.26
CA LYS A 6 29.71 7.23 7.66
C LYS A 6 28.35 7.78 7.23
N GLY A 7 27.96 7.55 5.97
CA GLY A 7 26.62 7.91 5.49
C GLY A 7 25.55 6.97 6.06
N HIS A 8 24.32 7.48 6.12
CA HIS A 8 23.15 6.75 6.60
C HIS A 8 22.08 6.76 5.50
N MET A 9 21.36 5.63 5.38
CA MET A 9 20.23 5.53 4.46
C MET A 9 18.97 6.00 5.16
N HIS A 10 18.11 6.76 4.47
CA HIS A 10 16.85 7.22 5.04
C HIS A 10 16.02 6.04 5.55
N LEU A 11 15.38 6.20 6.72
CA LEU A 11 14.62 5.13 7.38
C LEU A 11 13.51 4.56 6.48
N MET A 12 12.86 5.42 5.68
CA MET A 12 11.88 4.98 4.68
C MET A 12 12.48 4.03 3.64
N SER A 13 13.69 4.31 3.15
CA SER A 13 14.38 3.45 2.19
C SER A 13 14.82 2.13 2.81
N GLN A 14 15.21 2.14 4.08
CA GLN A 14 15.48 0.91 4.84
C GLN A 14 14.22 0.05 4.96
N ALA A 15 13.09 0.66 5.36
CA ALA A 15 11.81 -0.03 5.49
C ALA A 15 11.32 -0.62 4.16
N ILE A 16 11.38 0.13 3.06
CA ILE A 16 10.96 -0.36 1.74
C ILE A 16 11.76 -1.61 1.33
N ARG A 17 13.08 -1.61 1.56
CA ARG A 17 13.93 -2.79 1.28
C ARG A 17 13.56 -3.98 2.16
N GLU A 18 13.41 -3.75 3.46
CA GLU A 18 13.04 -4.80 4.40
C GLU A 18 11.66 -5.40 4.10
N ILE A 19 10.67 -4.55 3.79
CA ILE A 19 9.34 -4.98 3.36
C ILE A 19 9.46 -5.84 2.09
N ALA A 20 10.22 -5.40 1.10
CA ALA A 20 10.46 -6.18 -0.12
C ALA A 20 11.11 -7.54 0.17
N ASP A 21 12.11 -7.60 1.05
CA ASP A 21 12.78 -8.85 1.44
C ASP A 21 11.82 -9.82 2.15
N ILE A 22 10.98 -9.32 3.07
CA ILE A 22 9.97 -10.13 3.78
C ILE A 22 8.98 -10.75 2.79
N PHE A 23 8.47 -9.95 1.86
CA PHE A 23 7.49 -10.38 0.86
C PHE A 23 8.12 -11.26 -0.24
N ALA A 24 9.40 -11.06 -0.58
CA ALA A 24 10.14 -11.95 -1.46
C ALA A 24 10.19 -13.38 -0.91
N GLY A 25 10.33 -13.54 0.42
CA GLY A 25 10.23 -14.84 1.09
C GLY A 25 8.86 -15.54 0.95
N LEU A 26 7.81 -14.79 0.61
CA LEU A 26 6.47 -15.30 0.30
C LEU A 26 6.19 -15.46 -1.20
N GLY A 27 7.22 -15.25 -2.06
CA GLY A 27 7.09 -15.33 -3.51
C GLY A 27 6.42 -14.11 -4.15
N PHE A 28 6.36 -12.98 -3.45
CA PHE A 28 5.93 -11.71 -4.02
C PHE A 28 7.10 -11.04 -4.73
N SER A 29 6.79 -10.31 -5.80
CA SER A 29 7.72 -9.42 -6.49
C SER A 29 7.37 -7.96 -6.23
N VAL A 30 8.31 -7.05 -6.48
CA VAL A 30 8.06 -5.61 -6.37
C VAL A 30 7.58 -5.10 -7.73
N ALA A 31 6.46 -4.40 -7.75
CA ALA A 31 6.01 -3.60 -8.89
C ALA A 31 6.11 -2.12 -8.56
N ASP A 32 6.34 -1.29 -9.58
CA ASP A 32 6.42 0.16 -9.47
C ASP A 32 5.56 0.80 -10.57
N GLY A 33 5.16 2.05 -10.37
CA GLY A 33 4.33 2.79 -11.28
C GLY A 33 4.39 4.29 -11.04
N PRO A 34 3.76 5.08 -11.90
CA PRO A 34 3.94 6.53 -11.90
C PRO A 34 3.29 7.19 -10.68
N GLU A 35 3.87 8.30 -10.23
CA GLU A 35 3.27 9.17 -9.19
C GLU A 35 2.17 10.07 -9.78
N MET A 36 2.36 10.54 -11.01
CA MET A 36 1.32 11.19 -11.82
C MET A 36 0.49 10.10 -12.50
N GLU A 37 -0.78 10.01 -12.14
CA GLU A 37 -1.66 8.94 -12.56
C GLU A 37 -2.89 9.47 -13.30
N ASP A 38 -3.47 8.65 -14.15
CA ASP A 38 -4.75 8.97 -14.81
C ASP A 38 -5.96 8.52 -13.97
N GLU A 39 -7.09 9.20 -14.16
CA GLU A 39 -8.33 8.91 -13.45
C GLU A 39 -8.80 7.45 -13.62
N TRP A 40 -8.49 6.83 -14.77
CA TRP A 40 -8.89 5.46 -15.04
C TRP A 40 -8.20 4.50 -14.07
N HIS A 41 -6.87 4.54 -13.97
CA HIS A 41 -6.11 3.63 -13.12
C HIS A 41 -6.26 3.97 -11.63
N ASN A 42 -6.37 5.25 -11.27
CA ASN A 42 -6.50 5.65 -9.87
C ASN A 42 -7.90 5.41 -9.31
N PHE A 43 -8.95 5.42 -10.15
CA PHE A 43 -10.32 5.32 -9.63
C PHE A 43 -11.24 4.39 -10.43
N ASP A 44 -11.40 4.58 -11.74
CA ASP A 44 -12.44 3.89 -12.52
C ASP A 44 -12.24 2.36 -12.53
N ALA A 45 -11.01 1.90 -12.82
CA ALA A 45 -10.66 0.49 -12.83
C ALA A 45 -10.72 -0.16 -11.45
N LEU A 46 -10.67 0.65 -10.39
CA LEU A 46 -10.81 0.23 -8.99
C LEU A 46 -12.27 0.31 -8.51
N ASN A 47 -13.24 0.40 -9.43
CA ASN A 47 -14.67 0.41 -9.13
C ASN A 47 -15.10 1.54 -8.18
N ILE A 48 -14.32 2.62 -8.10
CA ILE A 48 -14.67 3.81 -7.31
C ILE A 48 -15.70 4.59 -8.15
N PRO A 49 -16.89 4.95 -7.66
CA PRO A 49 -17.86 5.73 -8.45
C PRO A 49 -17.40 7.15 -8.78
N LYS A 50 -17.96 7.77 -9.84
CA LYS A 50 -17.62 9.15 -10.28
C LYS A 50 -18.02 10.21 -9.25
N ASP A 51 -19.06 9.94 -8.48
CA ASP A 51 -19.61 10.77 -7.40
C ASP A 51 -19.02 10.42 -6.02
N HIS A 52 -17.97 9.58 -5.97
CA HIS A 52 -17.33 9.22 -4.71
C HIS A 52 -16.50 10.39 -4.15
N PRO A 53 -16.61 10.73 -2.84
CA PRO A 53 -15.91 11.88 -2.24
C PRO A 53 -14.40 11.89 -2.47
N ALA A 54 -13.74 10.73 -2.44
CA ALA A 54 -12.31 10.63 -2.74
C ALA A 54 -11.88 11.22 -4.10
N ARG A 55 -12.80 11.42 -5.06
CA ARG A 55 -12.51 12.07 -6.34
C ARG A 55 -12.59 13.59 -6.28
N ASP A 56 -13.16 14.16 -5.21
CA ASP A 56 -13.34 15.59 -5.07
C ASP A 56 -11.98 16.30 -4.95
N MET A 57 -11.94 17.56 -5.40
CA MET A 57 -10.74 18.40 -5.29
C MET A 57 -10.31 18.66 -3.84
N GLN A 58 -11.18 18.38 -2.87
CA GLN A 58 -10.87 18.50 -1.44
C GLN A 58 -9.96 17.36 -0.97
N ASP A 59 -9.99 16.19 -1.60
CA ASP A 59 -9.21 15.01 -1.20
C ASP A 59 -8.06 14.68 -2.17
N THR A 60 -8.23 15.04 -3.46
CA THR A 60 -7.30 14.66 -4.53
C THR A 60 -6.60 15.86 -5.17
N PHE A 61 -5.28 15.75 -5.34
CA PHE A 61 -4.50 16.73 -6.11
C PHE A 61 -4.65 16.49 -7.62
N TRP A 62 -5.59 17.19 -8.24
CA TRP A 62 -5.78 17.24 -9.69
C TRP A 62 -4.78 18.18 -10.38
N LEU A 63 -4.29 17.79 -11.56
CA LEU A 63 -3.30 18.58 -12.29
C LEU A 63 -3.94 19.66 -13.17
N LYS A 64 -3.66 20.93 -12.86
CA LYS A 64 -4.14 22.07 -13.62
C LYS A 64 -3.68 21.99 -15.09
N GLY A 65 -4.63 22.14 -16.02
CA GLY A 65 -4.35 22.14 -17.47
C GLY A 65 -4.09 20.76 -18.06
N LYS A 66 -4.28 19.67 -17.30
CA LYS A 66 -4.19 18.29 -17.77
C LYS A 66 -5.46 17.55 -17.37
N GLU A 67 -6.40 17.41 -18.31
CA GLU A 67 -7.67 16.75 -18.04
C GLU A 67 -7.45 15.32 -17.54
N ARG A 68 -8.15 14.96 -16.46
CA ARG A 68 -8.17 13.62 -15.86
C ARG A 68 -6.81 13.07 -15.39
N LEU A 69 -5.82 13.94 -15.18
CA LEU A 69 -4.55 13.58 -14.53
C LEU A 69 -4.50 14.13 -13.10
N LEU A 70 -3.95 13.33 -12.20
CA LEU A 70 -3.83 13.62 -10.77
C LEU A 70 -2.51 13.07 -10.20
N LEU A 71 -2.18 13.43 -8.96
CA LEU A 71 -1.18 12.70 -8.18
C LEU A 71 -1.86 11.51 -7.49
N ARG A 72 -1.34 10.29 -7.67
CA ARG A 72 -2.01 9.07 -7.20
C ARG A 72 -2.34 9.13 -5.70
N THR A 73 -3.54 8.71 -5.34
CA THR A 73 -4.03 8.75 -3.95
C THR A 73 -3.70 7.50 -3.15
N HIS A 74 -3.31 6.44 -3.86
CA HIS A 74 -2.88 5.15 -3.34
C HIS A 74 -2.08 4.38 -4.39
N THR A 75 -1.30 3.38 -3.97
CA THR A 75 -0.52 2.53 -4.88
C THR A 75 -1.35 1.46 -5.60
N SER A 76 -2.63 1.28 -5.27
CA SER A 76 -3.56 0.37 -5.96
C SER A 76 -3.67 0.61 -7.46
N SER A 77 -3.39 1.82 -7.96
CA SER A 77 -3.39 2.10 -9.40
C SER A 77 -2.37 1.24 -10.16
N VAL A 78 -1.23 0.94 -9.52
CA VAL A 78 -0.17 0.10 -10.08
C VAL A 78 -0.63 -1.36 -10.19
N GLN A 79 -1.53 -1.82 -9.33
CA GLN A 79 -2.10 -3.17 -9.42
C GLN A 79 -2.88 -3.35 -10.73
N ILE A 80 -3.64 -2.33 -11.13
CA ILE A 80 -4.36 -2.29 -12.42
C ILE A 80 -3.35 -2.33 -13.58
N ARG A 81 -2.38 -1.40 -13.58
CA ARG A 81 -1.34 -1.32 -14.61
C ARG A 81 -0.58 -2.64 -14.76
N TYR A 82 -0.22 -3.27 -13.64
CA TYR A 82 0.47 -4.55 -13.62
C TYR A 82 -0.37 -5.66 -14.25
N MET A 83 -1.65 -5.79 -13.88
CA MET A 83 -2.52 -6.81 -14.45
C MET A 83 -2.70 -6.62 -15.96
N GLU A 84 -2.95 -5.38 -16.42
CA GLU A 84 -3.07 -5.06 -17.85
C GLU A 84 -1.77 -5.37 -18.61
N GLU A 85 -0.61 -4.98 -18.07
CA GLU A 85 0.69 -5.23 -18.68
C GLU A 85 0.97 -6.74 -18.83
N LYS A 86 0.70 -7.52 -17.78
CA LYS A 86 0.90 -8.99 -17.82
C LYS A 86 -0.04 -9.63 -18.84
N LEU A 87 -1.31 -9.25 -18.85
CA LEU A 87 -2.29 -9.78 -19.80
C LEU A 87 -1.94 -9.42 -21.24
N LYS A 88 -1.48 -8.19 -21.50
CA LYS A 88 -0.99 -7.76 -22.82
C LYS A 88 0.19 -8.59 -23.30
N LYS A 89 1.06 -9.05 -22.39
CA LYS A 89 2.19 -9.95 -22.67
C LYS A 89 1.78 -11.43 -22.75
N GLY A 90 0.48 -11.75 -22.65
CA GLY A 90 -0.01 -13.13 -22.63
C GLY A 90 0.30 -13.90 -21.35
N ILE A 91 0.83 -13.23 -20.33
CA ILE A 91 1.10 -13.81 -19.02
C ILE A 91 -0.21 -13.76 -18.23
N LYS A 92 -0.61 -14.90 -17.67
CA LYS A 92 -1.83 -15.03 -16.83
C LYS A 92 -1.43 -15.28 -15.38
N PRO A 93 -2.33 -15.12 -14.39
CA PRO A 93 -2.04 -15.46 -13.01
C PRO A 93 -1.49 -16.89 -12.86
N PRO A 94 -0.66 -17.17 -11.84
CA PRO A 94 -0.60 -16.44 -10.57
C PRO A 94 0.20 -15.14 -10.61
N TYR A 95 -0.32 -14.12 -9.91
CA TYR A 95 0.37 -12.85 -9.64
C TYR A 95 0.54 -12.69 -8.14
N ARG A 96 1.73 -12.29 -7.70
CA ARG A 96 2.00 -11.86 -6.32
C ARG A 96 2.92 -10.66 -6.37
N ILE A 97 2.39 -9.49 -6.03
CA ILE A 97 3.14 -8.24 -6.04
C ILE A 97 2.92 -7.43 -4.77
N ILE A 98 3.95 -6.70 -4.37
CA ILE A 98 3.81 -5.53 -3.52
C ILE A 98 4.19 -4.28 -4.32
N VAL A 99 3.61 -3.15 -3.92
CA VAL A 99 3.80 -1.85 -4.53
C VAL A 99 4.14 -0.85 -3.43
N PRO A 100 5.40 -0.80 -2.96
CA PRO A 100 5.86 0.27 -2.10
C PRO A 100 5.97 1.55 -2.93
N GLY A 101 5.35 2.63 -2.49
CA GLY A 101 5.35 3.86 -3.27
C GLY A 101 4.81 5.07 -2.52
N LYS A 102 5.26 6.25 -2.98
CA LYS A 102 4.75 7.53 -2.51
C LYS A 102 3.33 7.77 -3.02
N VAL A 103 2.47 8.33 -2.20
CA VAL A 103 1.08 8.69 -2.52
C VAL A 103 0.79 10.09 -1.98
N PHE A 104 -0.28 10.71 -2.47
CA PHE A 104 -0.60 12.10 -2.18
C PHE A 104 -2.07 12.26 -1.84
N ARG A 105 -2.36 13.07 -0.82
CA ARG A 105 -3.73 13.43 -0.41
C ARG A 105 -3.77 14.91 -0.07
N ASN A 106 -4.84 15.59 -0.47
CA ASN A 106 -5.05 16.99 -0.11
C ASN A 106 -5.54 17.07 1.33
N GLU A 107 -4.64 16.84 2.28
CA GLU A 107 -4.91 16.80 3.70
C GLU A 107 -4.02 17.79 4.45
N ALA A 108 -4.53 18.36 5.54
CA ALA A 108 -3.74 19.27 6.37
C ALA A 108 -2.65 18.51 7.11
N THR A 109 -1.40 18.95 6.97
CA THR A 109 -0.26 18.34 7.65
C THR A 109 -0.30 18.60 9.16
N ASP A 110 -0.22 17.53 9.95
CA ASP A 110 -0.08 17.56 11.40
C ASP A 110 0.92 16.49 11.89
N ALA A 111 0.92 16.12 13.17
CA ALA A 111 1.84 15.12 13.70
C ALA A 111 1.55 13.67 13.21
N THR A 112 0.36 13.43 12.69
CA THR A 112 -0.16 12.11 12.28
C THR A 112 -0.64 12.06 10.83
N HIS A 113 -0.84 13.21 10.19
CA HIS A 113 -1.27 13.35 8.79
C HIS A 113 -0.23 14.13 7.99
N GLU A 114 0.00 13.72 6.74
CA GLU A 114 0.91 14.39 5.81
C GLU A 114 0.34 14.33 4.40
N ALA A 115 0.50 15.40 3.62
CA ALA A 115 -0.03 15.48 2.26
C ALA A 115 0.69 14.52 1.28
N GLN A 116 1.90 14.11 1.63
CA GLN A 116 2.74 13.17 0.91
C GLN A 116 3.24 12.09 1.88
N PHE A 117 2.93 10.83 1.63
CA PHE A 117 3.41 9.73 2.46
C PHE A 117 3.64 8.46 1.64
N TYR A 118 4.13 7.39 2.26
CA TYR A 118 4.39 6.12 1.59
C TYR A 118 3.37 5.05 2.00
N GLN A 119 2.89 4.32 1.00
CA GLN A 119 2.11 3.10 1.17
C GLN A 119 2.88 1.88 0.68
N VAL A 120 2.49 0.72 1.19
CA VAL A 120 2.72 -0.56 0.54
C VAL A 120 1.37 -1.23 0.33
N ASP A 121 0.99 -1.36 -0.94
CA ASP A 121 -0.17 -2.16 -1.31
C ASP A 121 0.30 -3.51 -1.86
N GLY A 122 -0.41 -4.59 -1.53
CA GLY A 122 -0.15 -5.92 -2.04
C GLY A 122 -1.33 -6.46 -2.84
N LEU A 123 -1.02 -7.28 -3.84
CA LEU A 123 -1.99 -8.02 -4.65
C LEU A 123 -1.51 -9.46 -4.82
N ALA A 124 -2.38 -10.41 -4.50
CA ALA A 124 -2.22 -11.81 -4.88
C ALA A 124 -3.43 -12.25 -5.71
N VAL A 125 -3.20 -12.81 -6.91
CA VAL A 125 -4.24 -13.32 -7.80
C VAL A 125 -3.89 -14.75 -8.20
N ASP A 126 -4.82 -15.68 -7.97
CA ASP A 126 -4.70 -17.10 -8.34
C ASP A 126 -6.12 -17.73 -8.35
N LYS A 127 -6.26 -19.01 -8.70
CA LYS A 127 -7.56 -19.69 -8.77
C LYS A 127 -8.20 -19.89 -7.40
N ASN A 128 -7.40 -20.06 -6.35
CA ASN A 128 -7.84 -20.53 -5.03
C ASN A 128 -7.51 -19.56 -3.88
N VAL A 129 -7.27 -18.28 -4.18
CA VAL A 129 -6.96 -17.27 -3.16
C VAL A 129 -8.13 -17.09 -2.18
N SER A 130 -7.82 -16.95 -0.89
CA SER A 130 -8.82 -16.83 0.18
C SER A 130 -8.46 -15.75 1.22
N LEU A 131 -9.44 -15.34 2.03
CA LEU A 131 -9.20 -14.45 3.17
C LEU A 131 -8.26 -15.08 4.22
N ALA A 132 -8.21 -16.41 4.30
CA ALA A 132 -7.27 -17.11 5.18
C ALA A 132 -5.82 -16.90 4.71
N GLU A 133 -5.56 -16.95 3.39
CA GLU A 133 -4.25 -16.66 2.81
C GLU A 133 -3.86 -15.19 3.03
N LEU A 134 -4.81 -14.26 2.86
CA LEU A 134 -4.60 -12.84 3.20
C LEU A 134 -4.22 -12.66 4.67
N LYS A 135 -4.97 -13.29 5.60
CA LYS A 135 -4.70 -13.20 7.03
C LYS A 135 -3.32 -13.76 7.39
N GLY A 136 -2.97 -14.92 6.84
CA GLY A 136 -1.66 -15.54 7.04
C GLY A 136 -0.52 -14.67 6.50
N THR A 137 -0.71 -14.09 5.32
CA THR A 137 0.25 -13.17 4.68
C THR A 137 0.51 -11.95 5.55
N LEU A 138 -0.54 -11.29 6.03
CA LEU A 138 -0.43 -10.11 6.89
C LEU A 138 0.17 -10.44 8.27
N LEU A 139 -0.24 -11.56 8.86
CA LEU A 139 0.31 -12.01 10.15
C LEU A 139 1.82 -12.28 10.04
N TYR A 140 2.25 -12.98 8.97
CA TYR A 140 3.67 -13.21 8.70
C TYR A 140 4.42 -11.89 8.50
N PHE A 141 3.87 -11.00 7.66
CA PHE A 141 4.48 -9.69 7.38
C PHE A 141 4.70 -8.89 8.67
N PHE A 142 3.65 -8.67 9.47
CA PHE A 142 3.80 -7.85 10.68
C PHE A 142 4.73 -8.49 11.72
N ARG A 143 4.69 -9.81 11.92
CA ARG A 143 5.61 -10.49 12.84
C ARG A 143 7.05 -10.32 12.43
N LYS A 144 7.36 -10.47 11.13
CA LYS A 144 8.71 -10.26 10.60
C LYS A 144 9.14 -8.81 10.69
N PHE A 145 8.27 -7.88 10.28
CA PHE A 145 8.57 -6.46 10.32
C PHE A 145 8.81 -6.01 11.77
N PHE A 146 7.92 -6.25 12.72
CA PHE A 146 8.17 -5.81 14.09
C PHE A 146 9.15 -6.70 14.88
N ASN A 147 9.61 -7.81 14.29
CA ASN A 147 10.40 -8.84 14.96
C ASN A 147 9.76 -9.29 16.30
N ASP A 148 8.45 -9.53 16.28
CA ASP A 148 7.65 -9.87 17.45
C ASP A 148 6.61 -10.95 17.12
N GLU A 149 6.85 -12.17 17.59
CA GLU A 149 5.95 -13.32 17.41
C GLU A 149 4.62 -13.19 18.18
N LYS A 150 4.52 -12.26 19.14
CA LYS A 150 3.28 -11.99 19.89
C LYS A 150 2.28 -11.16 19.09
N ILE A 151 2.68 -10.61 17.93
CA ILE A 151 1.76 -9.91 17.04
C ILE A 151 0.64 -10.86 16.62
N ASP A 152 -0.57 -10.31 16.67
CA ASP A 152 -1.79 -10.93 16.18
C ASP A 152 -2.53 -9.98 15.24
N VAL A 153 -3.30 -10.54 14.32
CA VAL A 153 -4.06 -9.80 13.31
C VAL A 153 -5.52 -10.25 13.40
N ARG A 154 -6.42 -9.27 13.44
CA ARG A 154 -7.85 -9.48 13.29
C ARG A 154 -8.39 -8.63 12.15
N PHE A 155 -9.49 -9.09 11.58
CA PHE A 155 -10.24 -8.37 10.57
C PHE A 155 -11.52 -7.82 11.18
N ARG A 156 -11.80 -6.55 10.88
CA ARG A 156 -13.10 -5.92 11.14
C ARG A 156 -13.75 -5.68 9.78
N ALA A 157 -15.03 -6.02 9.63
CA ALA A 157 -15.74 -5.73 8.40
C ALA A 157 -15.72 -4.21 8.12
N SER A 158 -15.45 -3.84 6.89
CA SER A 158 -15.41 -2.44 6.43
C SER A 158 -15.85 -2.39 4.97
N PHE A 159 -15.68 -1.26 4.30
CA PHE A 159 -16.07 -1.06 2.91
C PHE A 159 -14.97 -0.37 2.11
N PHE A 160 -14.53 -1.00 1.02
CA PHE A 160 -13.68 -0.41 0.00
C PHE A 160 -14.23 -0.78 -1.38
N SER A 161 -14.32 0.18 -2.31
CA SER A 161 -15.01 -0.04 -3.60
C SER A 161 -14.37 -1.14 -4.47
N PHE A 162 -13.08 -1.41 -4.28
CA PHE A 162 -12.30 -2.39 -5.05
C PHE A 162 -12.19 -3.77 -4.38
N THR A 163 -12.82 -4.00 -3.21
CA THR A 163 -12.81 -5.31 -2.55
C THR A 163 -14.20 -5.77 -2.07
N GLU A 164 -14.47 -7.07 -2.15
CA GLU A 164 -15.65 -7.71 -1.57
C GLU A 164 -15.39 -9.20 -1.26
N PRO A 165 -15.42 -9.63 0.01
CA PRO A 165 -15.63 -8.83 1.21
C PRO A 165 -14.45 -7.90 1.51
N SER A 166 -14.78 -6.73 2.07
CA SER A 166 -13.85 -5.71 2.55
C SER A 166 -13.61 -5.81 4.06
N VAL A 167 -12.36 -5.66 4.48
CA VAL A 167 -11.95 -5.72 5.88
C VAL A 167 -10.89 -4.68 6.23
N GLU A 168 -10.96 -4.14 7.44
CA GLU A 168 -9.86 -3.40 8.04
C GLU A 168 -8.89 -4.35 8.72
N ILE A 169 -7.60 -4.04 8.56
CA ILE A 169 -6.50 -4.74 9.21
C ILE A 169 -6.30 -4.12 10.59
N VAL A 170 -6.52 -4.92 11.64
CA VAL A 170 -6.27 -4.50 13.01
C VAL A 170 -5.19 -5.39 13.62
N MET A 171 -4.07 -4.78 14.00
CA MET A 171 -2.89 -5.47 14.55
C MET A 171 -2.81 -5.27 16.06
N LYS A 172 -2.52 -6.33 16.82
CA LYS A 172 -2.18 -6.23 18.25
C LYS A 172 -0.69 -5.94 18.40
N TYR A 173 -0.35 -4.81 19.02
CA TYR A 173 1.03 -4.42 19.33
C TYR A 173 1.10 -3.77 20.71
N LYS A 174 2.01 -4.25 21.58
CA LYS A 174 2.15 -3.79 22.98
C LYS A 174 0.80 -3.73 23.72
N ASP A 175 0.03 -4.81 23.61
CA ASP A 175 -1.32 -4.99 24.19
C ASP A 175 -2.42 -4.02 23.74
N LYS A 176 -2.18 -3.27 22.65
CA LYS A 176 -3.19 -2.40 22.02
C LYS A 176 -3.54 -2.92 20.62
N TRP A 177 -4.82 -2.84 20.27
CA TRP A 177 -5.30 -3.10 18.92
C TRP A 177 -5.26 -1.80 18.12
N LEU A 178 -4.50 -1.80 17.03
CA LEU A 178 -4.26 -0.63 16.18
C LEU A 178 -4.74 -0.92 14.77
N GLU A 179 -5.50 0.01 14.19
CA GLU A 179 -5.85 -0.02 12.77
C GLU A 179 -4.60 0.25 11.93
N MET A 180 -4.35 -0.59 10.93
CA MET A 180 -3.15 -0.54 10.10
C MET A 180 -3.44 -0.22 8.63
N GLY A 181 -4.67 -0.43 8.17
CA GLY A 181 -5.09 -0.16 6.81
C GLY A 181 -6.25 -1.05 6.37
N GLY A 182 -6.47 -1.13 5.06
CA GLY A 182 -7.56 -1.87 4.44
C GLY A 182 -7.07 -3.10 3.68
N ALA A 183 -7.92 -4.11 3.59
CA ALA A 183 -7.70 -5.30 2.79
C ALA A 183 -9.03 -5.94 2.37
N GLY A 184 -8.96 -6.97 1.53
CA GLY A 184 -10.14 -7.74 1.16
C GLY A 184 -9.89 -8.64 -0.03
N LEU A 185 -10.93 -9.34 -0.48
CA LEU A 185 -10.87 -10.04 -1.76
C LEU A 185 -11.15 -9.05 -2.89
N VAL A 186 -10.36 -9.10 -3.95
CA VAL A 186 -10.51 -8.17 -5.09
C VAL A 186 -11.91 -8.30 -5.69
N HIS A 187 -12.60 -7.17 -5.85
CA HIS A 187 -13.96 -7.12 -6.34
C HIS A 187 -14.03 -7.59 -7.81
N PRO A 188 -15.02 -8.39 -8.23
CA PRO A 188 -15.12 -8.91 -9.60
C PRO A 188 -15.02 -7.84 -10.70
N LYS A 189 -15.65 -6.67 -10.52
CA LYS A 189 -15.55 -5.52 -11.43
C LYS A 189 -14.13 -5.03 -11.69
N VAL A 190 -13.21 -5.17 -10.73
CA VAL A 190 -11.80 -4.80 -10.91
C VAL A 190 -11.13 -5.77 -11.88
N PHE A 191 -11.42 -7.08 -11.78
CA PHE A 191 -10.95 -8.05 -12.75
C PHE A 191 -11.55 -7.83 -14.14
N GLU A 192 -12.84 -7.53 -14.22
CA GLU A 192 -13.52 -7.22 -15.48
C GLU A 192 -12.91 -5.99 -16.16
N ALA A 193 -12.59 -4.94 -15.40
CA ALA A 193 -11.97 -3.71 -15.91
C ALA A 193 -10.63 -3.96 -16.62
N VAL A 194 -9.84 -4.95 -16.17
CA VAL A 194 -8.56 -5.32 -16.80
C VAL A 194 -8.65 -6.51 -17.75
N GLY A 195 -9.86 -7.02 -18.00
CA GLY A 195 -10.09 -8.17 -18.89
C GLY A 195 -9.72 -9.55 -18.29
N LEU A 196 -9.64 -9.65 -16.97
CA LEU A 196 -9.45 -10.92 -16.26
C LEU A 196 -10.80 -11.52 -15.85
N SER A 197 -10.97 -12.84 -16.02
CA SER A 197 -12.26 -13.48 -15.69
C SER A 197 -12.42 -13.73 -14.18
N PRO A 198 -13.40 -13.10 -13.50
CA PRO A 198 -13.65 -13.33 -12.07
C PRO A 198 -14.25 -14.72 -11.77
N LYS A 199 -14.71 -15.44 -12.81
CA LYS A 199 -15.15 -16.84 -12.68
C LYS A 199 -13.99 -17.82 -12.56
N LYS A 200 -12.80 -17.44 -13.07
CA LYS A 200 -11.60 -18.30 -13.11
C LYS A 200 -10.58 -17.94 -12.05
N TYR A 201 -10.49 -16.66 -11.70
CA TYR A 201 -9.48 -16.14 -10.79
C TYR A 201 -10.13 -15.44 -9.62
N ARG A 202 -9.45 -15.52 -8.48
CA ARG A 202 -9.72 -14.78 -7.26
C ARG A 202 -8.45 -14.04 -6.89
N GLY A 203 -8.57 -13.07 -6.01
CA GLY A 203 -7.41 -12.44 -5.43
C GLY A 203 -7.72 -11.78 -4.12
N PHE A 204 -6.69 -11.48 -3.36
CA PHE A 204 -6.78 -10.53 -2.27
C PHE A 204 -5.90 -9.33 -2.56
N ALA A 205 -6.27 -8.21 -1.98
CA ALA A 205 -5.43 -7.03 -1.91
C ALA A 205 -5.38 -6.52 -0.48
N PHE A 206 -4.31 -5.79 -0.14
CA PHE A 206 -4.17 -5.07 1.11
C PHE A 206 -3.39 -3.79 0.89
N GLY A 207 -3.50 -2.84 1.81
CA GLY A 207 -2.75 -1.60 1.80
C GLY A 207 -2.53 -1.07 3.21
N CYS A 208 -1.32 -0.60 3.49
CA CYS A 208 -0.99 0.07 4.76
C CYS A 208 0.07 1.16 4.56
N SER A 209 0.12 2.12 5.49
CA SER A 209 1.12 3.19 5.48
C SER A 209 2.45 2.70 6.03
N ILE A 210 3.54 2.89 5.27
CA ILE A 210 4.90 2.58 5.72
C ILE A 210 5.32 3.56 6.83
N ASP A 211 4.91 4.83 6.72
CA ASP A 211 5.13 5.85 7.74
C ASP A 211 4.57 5.41 9.09
N ARG A 212 3.31 4.96 9.12
CA ARG A 212 2.65 4.49 10.35
C ARG A 212 3.37 3.29 10.95
N LEU A 213 3.84 2.36 10.11
CA LEU A 213 4.64 1.23 10.56
C LEU A 213 5.95 1.66 11.23
N LEU A 214 6.66 2.61 10.60
CA LEU A 214 7.90 3.17 11.14
C LEU A 214 7.68 3.95 12.44
N MET A 215 6.64 4.77 12.51
CA MET A 215 6.27 5.50 13.73
C MET A 215 6.04 4.54 14.89
N LEU A 216 5.29 3.46 14.67
CA LEU A 216 5.01 2.47 15.72
C LEU A 216 6.24 1.66 16.12
N ARG A 217 7.08 1.27 15.15
CA ARG A 217 8.27 0.44 15.41
C ARG A 217 9.34 1.24 16.15
N HIS A 218 9.61 2.47 15.73
CA HIS A 218 10.68 3.31 16.27
C HIS A 218 10.22 4.33 17.32
N GLY A 219 8.91 4.42 17.58
CA GLY A 219 8.37 5.39 18.53
C GLY A 219 8.51 6.83 18.05
N VAL A 220 8.49 7.06 16.73
CA VAL A 220 8.57 8.41 16.15
C VAL A 220 7.22 9.11 16.38
N PRO A 221 7.20 10.24 17.10
CA PRO A 221 5.95 10.87 17.54
C PRO A 221 5.29 11.73 16.46
N ASP A 222 6.02 12.07 15.40
CA ASP A 222 5.59 13.04 14.39
C ASP A 222 6.03 12.61 12.99
N ILE A 223 5.07 12.39 12.09
CA ILE A 223 5.31 11.93 10.71
C ILE A 223 6.20 12.91 9.92
N ARG A 224 6.13 14.21 10.21
CA ARG A 224 6.89 15.26 9.51
C ARG A 224 8.40 15.09 9.70
N MET A 225 8.82 14.37 10.73
CA MET A 225 10.23 14.06 10.98
C MET A 225 10.85 13.20 9.87
N PHE A 226 10.05 12.49 9.07
CA PHE A 226 10.54 11.74 7.90
C PHE A 226 10.78 12.63 6.67
N TYR A 227 10.26 13.85 6.65
CA TYR A 227 10.24 14.71 5.45
C TYR A 227 11.00 16.02 5.61
N ASN A 228 11.30 16.45 6.83
CA ASN A 228 11.93 17.74 7.10
C ASN A 228 13.46 17.77 6.83
N GLY A 229 14.09 16.62 6.54
CA GLY A 229 15.53 16.54 6.26
C GLY A 229 16.45 16.77 7.46
N ASP A 230 15.95 16.66 8.69
CA ASP A 230 16.76 16.84 9.90
C ASP A 230 17.79 15.70 10.05
N LEU A 231 19.07 16.04 9.90
CA LEU A 231 20.17 15.09 10.00
C LEU A 231 20.26 14.41 11.38
N ARG A 232 19.72 15.03 12.44
CA ARG A 232 19.67 14.40 13.78
C ARG A 232 18.72 13.21 13.81
N VAL A 233 17.71 13.18 12.95
CA VAL A 233 16.81 12.03 12.79
C VAL A 233 17.48 11.00 11.91
N VAL A 234 18.00 11.41 10.75
CA VAL A 234 18.63 10.49 9.77
C VAL A 234 19.82 9.73 10.37
N ASN A 235 20.64 10.39 11.19
CA ASN A 235 21.85 9.79 11.76
C ASN A 235 21.61 8.82 12.94
N GLN A 236 20.35 8.64 13.39
CA GLN A 236 20.01 7.68 14.45
C GLN A 236 19.85 6.24 13.94
N PHE A 237 19.74 6.04 12.62
CA PHE A 237 19.35 4.75 12.01
C PHE A 237 20.43 4.18 11.10
#